data_AF-A0A968RVM6-F1
#
_entry.id   AF-A0A968RVM6-F1
#
_cell.length_a   1.000
_cell.length_b   1.000
_cell.length_c   1.000
_cell.angle_alpha   90.00
_cell.angle_beta   90.00
_cell.angle_gamma   90.00
#
_symmetry.space_group_name_H-M   'P 1'
#
loop_
_entity.id
_entity.type
_entity.pdbx_description
1 polymer ?
#
loop_
_entity_poly.entity_id
_entity_poly.type
_entity_poly.pdbx_seq_one_letter_code
_entity_poly.pdbx_strand_id
1 'polypeptide(L)'
;MDTFYSILSAVIRPEIQEKITIGLALLDQQQVVVGFSKPKINVLRELVSNEVYQTLKMNIQGIQQASVGGTKVKRVNDYLMWGATSEHPIFSQQYLKYLSDYRQNILAFSAPAVVDIPVNQANFNRLFELFVHTPNFEPAKVKERKEFNRNKEKIQYQSPFCSGLLLGCLPHSQSACSNQGRFSR
;
A
#
# COMPACT_ATOMS: atom_id res chain seq x y z
N MET A 1 13.96 -9.39 -28.53
CA MET A 1 13.00 -10.25 -27.81
C MET A 1 12.22 -9.31 -26.93
N ASP A 2 10.90 -9.24 -27.09
CA ASP A 2 10.13 -8.24 -26.35
C ASP A 2 9.65 -8.86 -25.05
N THR A 3 10.48 -8.73 -24.01
CA THR A 3 10.11 -9.09 -22.64
C THR A 3 9.48 -7.88 -21.98
N PHE A 4 8.42 -8.11 -21.21
CA PHE A 4 7.73 -7.08 -20.47
C PHE A 4 7.60 -7.45 -19.00
N TYR A 5 7.60 -6.44 -18.15
CA TYR A 5 7.22 -6.62 -16.75
C TYR A 5 6.08 -5.67 -16.36
N SER A 6 5.30 -6.11 -15.38
CA SER A 6 4.27 -5.29 -14.73
C SER A 6 4.34 -5.51 -13.22
N ILE A 7 4.24 -4.41 -12.48
CA ILE A 7 4.26 -4.39 -11.03
C ILE A 7 2.83 -4.49 -10.52
N LEU A 8 2.58 -5.41 -9.60
CA LEU A 8 1.28 -5.64 -8.98
C LEU A 8 1.25 -4.97 -7.61
N SER A 9 0.25 -4.13 -7.39
CA SER A 9 0.10 -3.36 -6.15
C SER A 9 -1.32 -3.50 -5.59
N ALA A 10 -1.45 -3.66 -4.28
CA ALA A 10 -2.74 -3.57 -3.61
C ALA A 10 -3.08 -2.11 -3.31
N VAL A 11 -4.28 -1.67 -3.66
CA VAL A 11 -4.79 -0.35 -3.32
C VAL A 11 -5.34 -0.38 -1.91
N ILE A 12 -4.87 0.51 -1.04
CA ILE A 12 -5.28 0.58 0.37
C ILE A 12 -6.29 1.71 0.56
N ARG A 13 -5.97 2.90 0.04
CA ARG A 13 -6.82 4.09 0.10
C ARG A 13 -6.97 4.69 -1.29
N PRO A 14 -8.06 4.37 -2.01
CA PRO A 14 -8.24 4.87 -3.37
C PRO A 14 -8.34 6.39 -3.43
N GLU A 15 -8.80 7.06 -2.35
CA GLU A 15 -8.99 8.52 -2.29
C GLU A 15 -7.69 9.30 -2.47
N ILE A 16 -6.58 8.77 -1.93
CA ILE A 16 -5.25 9.38 -2.02
C ILE A 16 -4.28 8.57 -2.90
N GLN A 17 -4.80 7.57 -3.62
CA GLN A 17 -4.03 6.67 -4.49
C GLN A 17 -2.92 5.91 -3.76
N GLU A 18 -3.13 5.61 -2.48
CA GLU A 18 -2.17 4.84 -1.69
C GLU A 18 -2.21 3.36 -2.10
N LYS A 19 -1.04 2.84 -2.47
CA LYS A 19 -0.88 1.45 -2.90
C LYS A 19 0.41 0.85 -2.35
N ILE A 20 0.37 -0.44 -2.02
CA ILE A 20 1.56 -1.21 -1.66
C ILE A 20 1.87 -2.19 -2.76
N THR A 21 3.09 -2.11 -3.30
CA THR A 21 3.61 -3.10 -4.24
C THR A 21 3.78 -4.44 -3.56
N ILE A 22 3.07 -5.46 -4.05
CA ILE A 22 3.04 -6.81 -3.48
C ILE A 22 3.56 -7.89 -4.41
N GLY A 23 3.68 -7.63 -5.71
CA GLY A 23 4.08 -8.64 -6.67
C GLY A 23 4.65 -8.09 -7.96
N LEU A 24 5.15 -9.01 -8.78
CA LEU A 24 5.73 -8.75 -10.09
C LEU A 24 5.29 -9.84 -11.06
N ALA A 25 4.94 -9.43 -12.28
CA ALA A 25 4.77 -10.31 -13.42
C ALA A 25 5.87 -9.99 -14.45
N LEU A 26 6.53 -11.02 -14.96
CA LEU A 26 7.51 -10.97 -16.03
C LEU A 26 7.06 -11.93 -17.12
N LEU A 27 6.99 -11.46 -18.37
CA LEU A 27 6.44 -12.24 -19.46
C LEU A 27 7.15 -11.94 -20.79
N ASP A 28 7.18 -12.94 -21.64
CA ASP A 28 7.51 -12.83 -23.05
C ASP A 28 6.36 -13.46 -23.88
N GLN A 29 6.63 -13.77 -25.15
CA GLN A 29 5.63 -14.40 -26.02
C GLN A 29 5.29 -15.86 -25.65
N GLN A 30 6.09 -16.52 -24.81
CA GLN A 30 6.06 -17.96 -24.56
C GLN A 30 5.78 -18.32 -23.09
N GLN A 31 6.26 -17.51 -22.16
CA GLN A 31 6.24 -17.81 -20.73
C GLN A 31 5.86 -16.58 -19.91
N VAL A 32 5.22 -16.86 -18.77
CA VAL A 32 4.76 -15.88 -17.80
C VAL A 32 5.19 -16.35 -16.43
N VAL A 33 5.95 -15.53 -15.71
CA VAL A 33 6.39 -15.78 -14.35
C VAL A 33 5.79 -14.69 -13.46
N VAL A 34 4.99 -15.10 -12.47
CA VAL A 34 4.37 -14.19 -11.51
C VAL A 34 4.76 -14.59 -10.10
N GLY A 35 5.09 -13.60 -9.28
CA GLY A 35 5.44 -13.81 -7.87
C GLY A 35 4.84 -12.74 -6.98
N PHE A 36 4.63 -13.12 -5.72
CA PHE A 36 4.03 -12.26 -4.71
C PHE A 36 4.80 -12.36 -3.39
N SER A 37 4.90 -11.23 -2.69
CA SER A 37 5.56 -11.14 -1.39
C SER A 37 4.58 -11.48 -0.28
N LYS A 38 4.72 -12.69 0.28
CA LYS A 38 3.97 -13.14 1.45
C LYS A 38 4.03 -12.16 2.64
N PRO A 39 5.20 -11.61 3.05
CA PRO A 39 5.23 -10.69 4.19
C PRO A 39 4.43 -9.42 3.91
N LYS A 40 4.50 -8.86 2.70
CA LYS A 40 3.71 -7.68 2.33
C LYS A 40 2.21 -7.96 2.28
N ILE A 41 1.82 -9.12 1.77
CA ILE A 41 0.41 -9.54 1.79
C ILE A 41 -0.09 -9.69 3.24
N ASN A 42 0.72 -10.26 4.13
CA ASN A 42 0.32 -10.41 5.53
C ASN A 42 0.09 -9.05 6.21
N VAL A 43 0.93 -8.05 5.94
CA VAL A 43 0.73 -6.68 6.45
C VAL A 43 -0.58 -6.07 5.95
N LEU A 44 -1.01 -6.37 4.73
CA LEU A 44 -2.28 -5.85 4.21
C LEU A 44 -3.49 -6.26 5.04
N ARG A 45 -3.45 -7.41 5.73
CA ARG A 45 -4.54 -7.84 6.62
C ARG A 45 -4.87 -6.81 7.69
N GLU A 46 -3.88 -6.02 8.12
CA GLU A 46 -4.04 -4.99 9.15
C GLU A 46 -4.39 -3.62 8.54
N LEU A 47 -4.11 -3.41 7.24
CA LEU A 47 -4.30 -2.12 6.57
C LEU A 47 -5.65 -1.99 5.86
N VAL A 48 -6.30 -3.10 5.53
CA VAL A 48 -7.61 -3.13 4.85
C VAL A 48 -8.63 -3.95 5.64
N SER A 49 -9.92 -3.81 5.31
CA SER A 49 -10.96 -4.64 5.93
C SER A 49 -10.78 -6.11 5.58
N ASN A 50 -11.31 -7.01 6.41
CA ASN A 50 -11.19 -8.45 6.19
C ASN A 50 -11.80 -8.88 4.84
N GLU A 51 -12.92 -8.28 4.43
CA GLU A 51 -13.61 -8.57 3.17
C GLU A 51 -12.74 -8.21 1.96
N VAL A 52 -12.10 -7.04 2.00
CA VAL A 52 -11.16 -6.58 0.97
C VAL A 52 -9.95 -7.51 0.92
N TYR A 53 -9.42 -7.91 2.08
CA TYR A 53 -8.30 -8.83 2.17
C TYR A 53 -8.63 -10.21 1.58
N GLN A 54 -9.82 -10.78 1.85
CA GLN A 54 -10.23 -12.05 1.24
C GLN A 54 -10.38 -11.93 -0.27
N THR A 55 -10.98 -10.84 -0.76
CA THR A 55 -11.10 -10.58 -2.20
C THR A 55 -9.72 -10.47 -2.86
N LEU A 56 -8.79 -9.74 -2.26
CA LEU A 56 -7.42 -9.64 -2.71
C LEU A 56 -6.73 -11.03 -2.77
N LYS A 57 -6.90 -11.83 -1.72
CA LYS A 57 -6.33 -13.19 -1.65
C LYS A 57 -6.87 -14.09 -2.76
N MET A 58 -8.17 -14.05 -3.04
CA MET A 58 -8.78 -14.79 -4.14
C MET A 58 -8.24 -14.33 -5.50
N ASN A 59 -8.09 -13.02 -5.71
CA ASN A 59 -7.49 -12.48 -6.95
C ASN A 59 -6.05 -12.95 -7.15
N ILE A 60 -5.22 -12.90 -6.09
CA ILE A 60 -3.83 -13.38 -6.13
C ILE A 60 -3.78 -14.88 -6.47
N GLN A 61 -4.62 -15.69 -5.83
CA GLN A 61 -4.70 -17.13 -6.11
C GLN A 61 -5.12 -17.42 -7.55
N GLY A 62 -6.11 -16.68 -8.06
CA GLY A 62 -6.52 -16.78 -9.46
C GLY A 62 -5.36 -16.49 -10.41
N ILE A 63 -4.62 -15.39 -10.18
CA ILE A 63 -3.45 -15.02 -10.99
C ILE A 63 -2.37 -16.10 -10.95
N GLN A 64 -2.07 -16.63 -9.76
CA GLN A 64 -1.07 -17.70 -9.62
C GLN A 64 -1.49 -18.95 -10.40
N GLN A 65 -2.75 -19.36 -10.30
CA GLN A 65 -3.27 -20.51 -11.04
C GLN A 65 -3.23 -20.28 -12.55
N ALA A 66 -3.58 -19.08 -13.01
CA ALA A 66 -3.50 -18.71 -14.42
C ALA A 66 -2.06 -18.70 -14.96
N SER A 67 -1.09 -18.30 -14.14
CA SER A 67 0.33 -18.25 -14.54
C SER A 67 0.99 -19.64 -14.64
N VAL A 68 0.52 -20.61 -13.85
CA VAL A 68 0.99 -22.01 -13.90
C VAL A 68 0.32 -22.79 -15.05
N GLY A 69 -0.75 -22.24 -15.62
CA GLY A 69 -1.66 -22.86 -16.59
C GLY A 69 -1.15 -23.01 -18.02
N GLY A 70 0.02 -23.63 -18.22
CA GLY A 70 0.24 -24.50 -19.39
C GLY A 70 -0.38 -25.90 -19.21
N THR A 71 -0.93 -26.18 -18.01
CA THR A 71 -1.50 -27.49 -17.65
C THR A 71 -2.94 -27.30 -17.17
N LYS A 72 -3.88 -27.94 -17.88
CA LYS A 72 -5.33 -28.07 -17.62
C LYS A 72 -5.78 -27.61 -16.21
N VAL A 73 -6.23 -26.37 -16.11
CA VAL A 73 -6.89 -25.85 -14.90
C VAL A 73 -8.21 -26.60 -14.70
N LYS A 74 -8.30 -27.45 -13.66
CA LYS A 74 -9.59 -27.94 -13.17
C LYS A 74 -10.32 -26.72 -12.60
N ARG A 75 -11.46 -26.37 -13.22
CA ARG A 75 -12.36 -25.31 -12.78
C ARG A 75 -12.69 -25.51 -11.30
N VAL A 76 -12.14 -24.66 -10.45
CA VAL A 76 -12.62 -24.48 -9.08
C VAL A 76 -13.12 -23.04 -9.01
N ASN A 77 -14.44 -22.92 -9.04
CA ASN A 77 -15.27 -21.71 -9.00
C ASN A 77 -15.42 -20.91 -10.29
N ASP A 78 -16.63 -21.00 -10.86
CA ASP A 78 -17.19 -20.22 -11.97
C ASP A 78 -17.36 -18.70 -11.68
N TYR A 79 -16.62 -18.15 -10.71
CA TYR A 79 -16.61 -16.71 -10.39
C TYR A 79 -15.47 -15.93 -11.03
N LEU A 80 -14.46 -16.63 -11.59
CA LEU A 80 -13.48 -15.99 -12.46
C LEU A 80 -14.03 -16.02 -13.88
N MET A 81 -14.63 -14.92 -14.32
CA MET A 81 -14.98 -14.66 -15.74
C MET A 81 -13.73 -14.54 -16.64
N TRP A 82 -12.71 -15.35 -16.40
CA TRP A 82 -11.55 -15.50 -17.27
C TRP A 82 -11.84 -16.69 -18.16
N GLY A 83 -12.56 -16.41 -19.25
CA GLY A 83 -12.81 -17.36 -20.32
C GLY A 83 -11.49 -17.78 -20.96
N ALA A 84 -10.83 -18.78 -20.37
CA ALA A 84 -9.70 -19.48 -20.97
C ALA A 84 -10.21 -20.36 -22.11
N THR A 85 -10.45 -19.74 -23.27
CA THR A 85 -10.26 -20.46 -24.53
C THR A 85 -8.74 -20.58 -24.73
N SER A 86 -8.29 -21.79 -24.98
CA SER A 86 -6.91 -22.28 -24.94
C SER A 86 -5.94 -21.66 -25.96
N GLU A 87 -6.26 -20.52 -26.55
CA GLU A 87 -5.52 -19.93 -27.67
C GLU A 87 -4.94 -18.55 -27.38
N HIS A 88 -5.30 -17.92 -26.25
CA HIS A 88 -4.73 -16.64 -25.85
C HIS A 88 -4.06 -16.72 -24.48
N PRO A 89 -2.75 -16.38 -24.37
CA PRO A 89 -2.11 -16.31 -23.08
C PRO A 89 -2.85 -15.30 -22.22
N ILE A 90 -3.28 -15.73 -21.04
CA ILE A 90 -4.04 -14.94 -20.05
C ILE A 90 -3.29 -13.65 -19.70
N PHE A 91 -1.98 -13.60 -19.93
CA PHE A 91 -1.13 -12.42 -19.81
C PHE A 91 -0.53 -12.05 -21.17
N SER A 92 -1.21 -11.17 -21.90
CA SER A 92 -0.65 -10.47 -23.06
C SER A 92 -0.30 -9.02 -22.70
N GLN A 93 0.59 -8.38 -23.46
CA GLN A 93 0.92 -6.97 -23.26
C GLN A 93 -0.32 -6.06 -23.33
N GLN A 94 -1.22 -6.32 -24.29
CA GLN A 94 -2.47 -5.57 -24.46
C GLN A 94 -3.39 -5.74 -23.24
N TYR A 95 -3.46 -6.97 -22.72
CA TYR A 95 -4.26 -7.26 -21.54
C TYR A 95 -3.70 -6.59 -20.27
N LEU A 96 -2.39 -6.64 -20.06
CA LEU A 96 -1.74 -5.92 -18.95
C LEU A 96 -1.93 -4.41 -19.05
N LYS A 97 -1.88 -3.86 -20.27
CA LYS A 97 -2.19 -2.45 -20.50
C LYS A 97 -3.62 -2.14 -20.09
N TYR A 98 -4.59 -2.93 -20.53
CA TYR A 98 -5.99 -2.79 -20.11
C TYR A 98 -6.14 -2.85 -18.58
N LEU A 99 -5.50 -3.82 -17.91
CA LEU A 99 -5.52 -3.95 -16.46
C LEU A 99 -4.88 -2.75 -15.74
N SER A 100 -3.88 -2.11 -16.35
CA SER A 100 -3.25 -0.92 -15.78
C SER A 100 -4.14 0.31 -15.81
N ASP A 101 -5.03 0.41 -16.79
CA ASP A 101 -6.00 1.50 -16.91
C ASP A 101 -7.24 1.28 -16.02
N TYR A 102 -7.48 0.06 -15.57
CA TYR A 102 -8.65 -0.29 -14.77
C TYR A 102 -8.49 0.12 -13.29
N ARG A 103 -9.13 1.24 -12.94
CA ARG A 103 -8.98 1.89 -11.61
C ARG A 103 -9.83 1.29 -10.49
N GLN A 104 -10.78 0.41 -10.79
CA GLN A 104 -11.73 -0.11 -9.79
C GLN A 104 -11.28 -1.42 -9.13
N ASN A 105 -10.07 -1.90 -9.44
CA ASN A 105 -9.54 -3.11 -8.84
C ASN A 105 -8.83 -2.84 -7.51
N ILE A 106 -9.07 -3.71 -6.52
CA ILE A 106 -8.28 -3.80 -5.28
C ILE A 106 -6.81 -4.10 -5.61
N LEU A 107 -6.57 -4.76 -6.75
CA LEU A 107 -5.25 -5.04 -7.30
C LEU A 107 -4.99 -4.18 -8.54
N ALA A 108 -4.07 -3.23 -8.42
CA ALA A 108 -3.63 -2.36 -9.49
C ALA A 108 -2.40 -2.93 -10.20
N PHE A 109 -2.36 -2.78 -11.52
CA PHE A 109 -1.25 -3.16 -12.39
C PHE A 109 -0.52 -1.91 -12.88
N SER A 110 0.80 -1.95 -12.96
CA SER A 110 1.54 -0.94 -13.72
C SER A 110 1.39 -1.20 -15.21
N ALA A 111 1.50 -0.14 -16.01
CA ALA A 111 1.66 -0.30 -17.45
C ALA A 111 2.84 -1.25 -17.75
N PRO A 112 2.72 -2.10 -18.79
CA PRO A 112 3.78 -3.03 -19.16
C PRO A 112 5.01 -2.25 -19.63
N ALA A 113 6.14 -2.48 -18.99
CA ALA A 113 7.41 -1.87 -19.32
C ALA A 113 8.29 -2.88 -20.07
N VAL A 114 8.89 -2.46 -21.19
CA VAL A 114 9.77 -3.30 -22.02
C VAL A 114 11.13 -3.42 -21.36
N VAL A 115 11.70 -4.61 -21.38
CA VAL A 115 13.05 -4.88 -20.88
C VAL A 115 13.75 -5.88 -21.80
N ASP A 116 15.03 -5.66 -22.08
CA ASP A 116 15.83 -6.54 -22.92
C ASP A 116 16.55 -7.60 -22.07
N ILE A 117 15.76 -8.46 -21.41
CA ILE A 117 16.27 -9.61 -20.67
C ILE A 117 15.40 -10.85 -20.95
N PRO A 118 16.00 -12.06 -20.99
CA PRO A 118 15.21 -13.28 -21.14
C PRO A 118 14.41 -13.57 -19.88
N VAL A 119 13.21 -14.12 -20.04
CA VAL A 119 12.40 -14.58 -18.91
C VAL A 119 13.02 -15.87 -18.36
N ASN A 120 13.56 -15.80 -17.16
CA ASN A 120 14.07 -16.94 -16.40
C ASN A 120 13.95 -16.65 -14.90
N GLN A 121 14.04 -17.69 -14.07
CA GLN A 121 13.86 -17.55 -12.62
C GLN A 121 14.89 -16.62 -11.97
N ALA A 122 16.14 -16.60 -12.46
CA ALA A 122 17.20 -15.76 -11.89
C ALA A 122 16.93 -14.26 -12.13
N ASN A 123 16.58 -13.89 -13.36
CA ASN A 123 16.21 -12.54 -13.75
C ASN A 123 14.93 -12.10 -13.05
N PHE A 124 13.94 -12.99 -12.95
CA PHE A 124 12.72 -12.74 -12.19
C PHE A 124 13.04 -12.43 -10.73
N ASN A 125 13.83 -13.28 -10.06
CA ASN A 125 14.21 -13.06 -8.66
C ASN A 125 14.93 -11.72 -8.49
N ARG A 126 15.83 -11.36 -9.41
CA ARG A 126 16.56 -10.10 -9.35
C ARG A 126 15.64 -8.89 -9.47
N LEU A 127 14.71 -8.90 -10.40
CA LEU A 127 13.71 -7.83 -10.53
C LEU A 127 12.77 -7.80 -9.32
N PHE A 128 12.38 -8.97 -8.82
CA PHE A 128 11.51 -9.09 -7.66
C PHE A 128 12.18 -8.50 -6.40
N GLU A 129 13.47 -8.73 -6.22
CA GLU A 129 14.25 -8.12 -5.13
C GLU A 129 14.30 -6.60 -5.22
N LEU A 130 14.48 -6.07 -6.44
CA LEU A 130 14.60 -4.63 -6.70
C LEU A 130 13.27 -3.89 -6.52
N PHE A 131 12.16 -4.47 -6.99
CA PHE A 131 10.86 -3.77 -7.03
C PHE A 131 9.90 -4.18 -5.93
N VAL A 132 9.98 -5.42 -5.43
CA VAL A 132 8.97 -5.98 -4.53
C VAL A 132 9.52 -6.23 -3.14
N HIS A 133 10.58 -7.02 -2.99
CA HIS A 133 10.99 -7.44 -1.65
C HIS A 133 12.48 -7.72 -1.55
N THR A 134 13.18 -6.87 -0.80
CA THR A 134 14.55 -7.13 -0.39
C THR A 134 14.53 -7.98 0.89
N PRO A 135 15.06 -9.21 0.88
CA PRO A 135 14.99 -10.12 2.03
C PRO A 135 15.81 -9.62 3.25
N ASN A 136 16.84 -8.81 3.01
CA ASN A 136 17.74 -8.28 4.04
C ASN A 136 17.66 -6.75 4.13
N PHE A 137 16.46 -6.22 4.40
CA PHE A 137 16.33 -4.80 4.72
C PHE A 137 16.90 -4.55 6.12
N GLU A 138 18.19 -4.22 6.21
CA GLU A 138 18.70 -3.56 7.41
C GLU A 138 18.26 -2.09 7.34
N PRO A 139 17.48 -1.58 8.32
CA PRO A 139 17.17 -0.16 8.35
C PRO A 139 18.51 0.59 8.42
N ALA A 140 18.73 1.51 7.48
CA ALA A 140 19.91 2.35 7.51
C ALA A 140 20.01 2.96 8.91
N LYS A 141 21.07 2.63 9.66
CA LYS A 141 21.31 3.16 10.99
C LYS A 141 21.29 4.67 10.87
N VAL A 142 20.22 5.30 11.36
CA VAL A 142 20.10 6.75 11.43
C VAL A 142 21.30 7.20 12.27
N LYS A 143 22.29 7.80 11.63
CA LYS A 143 23.37 8.47 12.36
C LYS A 143 22.69 9.58 13.13
N GLU A 144 22.49 9.39 14.43
CA GLU A 144 22.04 10.46 15.32
C GLU A 144 22.92 11.67 15.05
N ARG A 145 22.30 12.72 14.48
CA ARG A 145 22.96 13.99 14.26
C ARG A 145 23.19 14.55 15.65
N LYS A 146 24.39 14.36 16.21
CA LYS A 146 24.78 14.92 17.51
C LYS A 146 24.35 16.37 17.51
N GLU A 147 23.36 16.67 18.36
CA GLU A 147 22.83 18.01 18.52
C GLU A 147 24.00 18.94 18.78
N PHE A 148 24.07 19.98 17.96
CA PHE A 148 24.96 21.10 18.13
C PHE A 148 24.49 21.89 19.35
N ASN A 149 24.87 21.42 20.53
CA ASN A 149 24.83 22.19 21.76
C ASN A 149 25.82 23.37 21.61
N ARG A 150 25.38 24.45 20.98
CA ARG A 150 25.95 25.78 21.21
C ARG A 150 24.95 26.62 21.97
N ASN A 151 25.38 26.98 23.17
CA ASN A 151 24.95 28.13 23.97
C ASN A 151 23.50 28.11 24.46
N LYS A 152 23.29 27.43 25.59
CA LYS A 152 22.50 28.02 26.69
C LYS A 152 23.31 29.19 27.28
N GLU A 153 23.33 30.33 26.61
CA GLU A 153 23.60 31.58 27.30
C GLU A 153 22.35 31.96 28.09
N LYS A 154 22.57 32.16 29.39
CA LYS A 154 21.58 32.51 30.38
C LYS A 154 20.95 33.86 30.02
N ILE A 155 19.67 33.88 29.67
CA ILE A 155 18.87 35.10 29.83
C ILE A 155 18.36 35.10 31.28
N GLN A 156 19.08 35.82 32.13
CA GLN A 156 18.70 36.11 33.50
C GLN A 156 17.56 37.13 33.47
N TYR A 157 16.32 36.65 33.57
CA TYR A 157 15.17 37.53 33.80
C TYR A 157 15.26 38.09 35.23
N GLN A 158 15.70 39.34 35.36
CA GLN A 158 15.43 40.16 36.53
C GLN A 158 13.96 40.56 36.49
N SER A 159 13.17 40.05 37.43
CA SER A 159 11.84 40.59 37.71
C SER A 159 11.97 41.95 38.39
N PRO A 160 11.28 43.00 37.93
CA PRO A 160 11.09 44.16 38.78
C PRO A 160 10.02 43.82 39.82
N PHE A 161 10.42 44.04 41.07
CA PHE A 161 9.55 44.30 42.21
C PHE A 161 8.33 45.15 41.81
N CYS A 162 7.12 44.64 42.05
CA CYS A 162 5.95 45.46 42.32
C CYS A 162 5.37 45.03 43.67
N SER A 163 5.96 45.59 44.71
CA SER A 163 5.42 45.64 46.07
C SER A 163 4.58 46.92 46.23
N GLY A 164 3.35 46.79 46.70
CA GLY A 164 2.48 47.91 47.12
C GLY A 164 1.01 47.65 46.76
N LEU A 165 0.20 47.12 47.70
CA LEU A 165 -0.81 47.88 48.47
C LEU A 165 -1.90 48.52 47.55
N LEU A 166 -3.22 48.33 47.67
CA LEU A 166 -4.13 48.08 48.80
C LEU A 166 -5.57 47.90 48.24
N LEU A 167 -6.40 47.21 49.02
CA LEU A 167 -7.87 47.32 49.17
C LEU A 167 -8.83 47.08 47.99
N GLY A 168 -9.84 46.24 48.27
CA GLY A 168 -11.23 46.66 48.04
C GLY A 168 -12.23 45.60 47.57
N CYS A 169 -12.92 44.98 48.53
CA CYS A 169 -14.37 44.71 48.53
C CYS A 169 -15.01 43.71 47.53
N LEU A 170 -15.32 42.52 48.10
CA LEU A 170 -16.63 41.84 48.21
C LEU A 170 -17.40 41.26 46.96
N PRO A 171 -18.24 40.23 47.19
CA PRO A 171 -18.78 39.30 46.17
C PRO A 171 -20.30 39.41 45.94
N HIS A 172 -20.78 38.99 44.76
CA HIS A 172 -22.17 38.56 44.41
C HIS A 172 -22.12 38.12 42.93
N SER A 173 -22.83 37.15 42.36
CA SER A 173 -24.03 36.38 42.72
C SER A 173 -24.19 35.22 41.70
N GLN A 174 -24.97 34.21 42.06
CA GLN A 174 -25.34 33.01 41.29
C GLN A 174 -26.28 33.30 40.09
N SER A 175 -26.21 32.45 39.05
CA SER A 175 -27.34 31.86 38.26
C SER A 175 -26.74 31.01 37.13
N ALA A 176 -26.99 29.71 36.95
CA ALA A 176 -28.23 28.94 36.74
C ALA A 176 -28.96 29.31 35.44
N CYS A 177 -28.70 28.56 34.36
CA CYS A 177 -29.64 28.40 33.24
C CYS A 177 -29.52 27.00 32.62
N SER A 178 -30.42 26.12 33.04
CA SER A 178 -30.90 24.96 32.29
C SER A 178 -31.71 25.41 31.06
N ASN A 179 -31.62 24.71 29.94
CA ASN A 179 -32.83 24.49 29.14
C ASN A 179 -32.80 23.20 28.33
N GLN A 180 -33.85 22.40 28.50
CA GLN A 180 -34.19 21.20 27.77
C GLN A 180 -34.90 21.60 26.45
N GLY A 181 -34.72 20.79 25.41
CA GLY A 181 -35.47 20.93 24.16
C GLY A 181 -35.68 19.57 23.50
N ARG A 182 -36.67 18.82 24.00
CA ARG A 182 -37.34 17.73 23.26
C ARG A 182 -38.08 18.33 22.07
N PHE A 183 -37.96 17.72 20.89
CA PHE A 183 -39.04 17.73 19.90
C PHE A 183 -39.09 16.36 19.22
N SER A 184 -40.19 15.65 19.48
CA SER A 184 -40.65 14.49 18.71
C SER A 184 -41.54 14.99 17.58
N ARG A 185 -41.41 14.40 16.40
CA ARG A 185 -42.51 13.88 15.58
C ARG A 185 -41.96 12.79 14.69
#